data_AF-A0AAW2MAL7-F1
#
_entry.id   AF-A0AAW2MAL7-F1
#
_cell.length_a   1.000
_cell.length_b   1.000
_cell.length_c   1.000
_cell.angle_alpha   90.00
_cell.angle_beta   90.00
_cell.angle_gamma   90.00
#
_symmetry.space_group_name_H-M   'P 1'
#
loop_
_entity.id
_entity.type
_entity.pdbx_description
1 polymer ?
#
loop_
_entity_poly.entity_id
_entity_poly.type
_entity_poly.pdbx_seq_one_letter_code
_entity_poly.pdbx_strand_id
1 'polypeptide(L)'
;MGRTPCCDKNGLKKGPWTPEEDMKLTQYIEMHGPGNWRTLPKNAGLQRCGKSCRLRWTNYLRPDIKRGRFSFEEEETIIQLHSVLGNKWSAIAARLPGRTDNEIKNYWNTHIRKRLLRMGIDPVTHARALTF
;
A
#
# COMPACT_ATOMS: atom_id res chain seq x y z
N MET A 1 -18.79 24.02 5.38
CA MET A 1 -17.33 24.01 5.65
C MET A 1 -16.62 23.25 4.53
N GLY A 2 -15.86 23.96 3.68
CA GLY A 2 -15.15 23.36 2.55
C GLY A 2 -13.97 22.51 3.00
N ARG A 3 -13.75 21.35 2.36
CA ARG A 3 -12.59 20.50 2.64
C ARG A 3 -11.31 21.26 2.25
N THR A 4 -10.47 21.58 3.23
CA THR A 4 -9.13 22.13 3.00
C THR A 4 -8.36 21.21 2.05
N PRO A 5 -7.71 21.73 0.99
CA PRO A 5 -6.89 20.93 0.09
C PRO A 5 -5.84 20.15 0.88
N CYS A 6 -5.64 18.87 0.53
CA CYS A 6 -4.68 17.99 1.22
C CYS A 6 -3.20 18.42 1.04
N CYS A 7 -2.94 19.33 0.10
CA CYS A 7 -1.61 19.82 -0.24
C CYS A 7 -1.70 21.30 -0.63
N ASP A 8 -0.99 22.18 0.06
CA ASP A 8 -0.73 23.53 -0.46
C ASP A 8 0.20 23.41 -1.67
N LYS A 9 -0.20 24.00 -2.79
CA LYS A 9 0.39 23.74 -4.12
C LYS A 9 1.76 24.38 -4.35
N ASN A 10 2.35 25.05 -3.36
CA ASN A 10 3.59 25.82 -3.57
C ASN A 10 4.78 25.13 -2.90
N GLY A 11 5.77 24.70 -3.71
CA GLY A 11 7.11 24.29 -3.24
C GLY A 11 7.29 22.84 -2.78
N LEU A 12 6.23 22.03 -2.69
CA LEU A 12 6.34 20.64 -2.22
C LEU A 12 6.95 19.73 -3.30
N LYS A 13 7.96 18.92 -2.90
CA LYS A 13 8.64 17.97 -3.78
C LYS A 13 7.70 16.86 -4.23
N LYS A 14 7.63 16.66 -5.54
CA LYS A 14 7.02 15.49 -6.20
C LYS A 14 8.15 14.61 -6.75
N GLY A 15 8.06 13.30 -6.56
CA GLY A 15 9.09 12.37 -7.01
C GLY A 15 9.48 11.32 -5.97
N PRO A 16 10.52 10.51 -6.27
CA PRO A 16 10.99 9.45 -5.38
C PRO A 16 11.45 10.01 -4.04
N TRP A 17 11.30 9.23 -2.98
CA TRP A 17 11.83 9.56 -1.65
C TRP A 17 13.32 9.28 -1.59
N THR A 18 14.09 10.20 -1.01
CA THR A 18 15.52 9.98 -0.76
C THR A 18 15.74 9.32 0.61
N PRO A 19 16.89 8.65 0.82
CA PRO A 19 17.24 8.08 2.13
C PRO A 19 17.21 9.11 3.28
N GLU A 20 17.60 10.35 3.00
CA GLU A 20 17.58 11.44 4.00
C GLU A 20 16.15 11.84 4.37
N GLU A 21 15.23 11.86 3.40
CA GLU A 21 13.81 12.09 3.66
C GLU A 21 13.19 10.95 4.47
N ASP A 22 13.54 9.70 4.14
CA ASP A 22 13.10 8.52 4.88
C ASP A 22 13.60 8.56 6.33
N MET A 23 14.88 8.89 6.54
CA MET A 23 15.47 9.00 7.87
C MET A 23 14.75 10.06 8.71
N LYS A 24 14.51 11.25 8.15
CA LYS A 24 13.75 12.31 8.84
C LYS A 24 12.34 11.87 9.21
N LEU A 25 11.65 11.19 8.29
CA LEU A 25 10.29 10.69 8.53
C LEU A 25 10.29 9.64 9.65
N THR A 26 11.20 8.68 9.59
CA THR A 26 11.32 7.61 10.58
C THR A 26 11.66 8.16 11.96
N GLN A 27 12.71 8.98 12.08
CA GLN A 27 13.12 9.58 13.36
C GLN A 27 12.00 10.38 14.00
N TYR A 28 11.30 11.20 13.22
CA TYR A 28 10.17 11.98 13.74
C TYR A 28 9.06 11.08 14.28
N ILE A 29 8.72 10.00 13.57
CA ILE A 29 7.66 9.08 13.98
C ILE A 29 8.09 8.23 15.19
N GLU A 30 9.36 7.84 15.28
CA GLU A 30 9.87 7.13 16.46
C GLU A 30 9.81 8.01 17.71
N MET A 31 10.11 9.30 17.59
CA MET A 31 10.08 10.24 18.71
C MET A 31 8.68 10.70 19.11
N HIS A 32 7.77 10.89 18.16
CA HIS A 32 6.48 11.56 18.39
C HIS A 32 5.25 10.71 18.04
N GLY A 33 5.46 9.53 17.46
CA GLY A 33 4.42 8.76 16.79
C GLY A 33 3.98 9.36 15.44
N PRO A 34 3.11 8.67 14.68
CA PRO A 34 2.62 9.14 13.38
C PRO A 34 1.75 10.40 13.46
N GLY A 35 1.18 10.68 14.64
CA GLY A 35 0.45 11.91 14.94
C GLY A 35 -0.53 12.36 13.85
N ASN A 36 -0.56 13.67 13.61
CA ASN A 36 -1.36 14.26 12.54
C ASN A 36 -0.53 14.42 11.26
N TRP A 37 -0.85 13.61 10.24
CA TRP A 37 -0.17 13.65 8.94
C TRP A 37 -0.20 15.03 8.26
N ARG A 38 -1.15 15.93 8.55
CA ARG A 38 -1.15 17.27 7.95
C ARG A 38 0.00 18.14 8.46
N THR A 39 0.31 18.06 9.76
CA THR A 39 1.34 18.91 10.40
C THR A 39 2.69 18.21 10.46
N LEU A 40 2.70 16.87 10.45
CA LEU A 40 3.91 16.06 10.52
C LEU A 40 5.02 16.49 9.55
N PRO A 41 4.78 16.74 8.25
CA PRO A 41 5.87 17.06 7.33
C PRO A 41 6.61 18.33 7.70
N LYS A 42 5.87 19.38 8.10
CA LYS A 42 6.46 20.66 8.55
C LYS A 42 7.30 20.45 9.80
N ASN A 43 6.78 19.70 10.78
CA ASN A 43 7.45 19.44 12.04
C ASN A 43 8.68 18.54 11.88
N ALA A 44 8.65 17.60 10.92
CA ALA A 44 9.77 16.72 10.58
C ALA A 44 10.81 17.38 9.65
N GLY A 45 10.63 18.66 9.27
CA GLY A 45 11.52 19.35 8.33
C GLY A 45 11.52 18.75 6.92
N LEU A 46 10.38 18.20 6.49
CA LEU A 46 10.17 17.58 5.18
C LEU A 46 9.42 18.52 4.24
N GLN A 47 9.91 18.63 3.01
CA GLN A 47 9.26 19.35 1.91
C GLN A 47 8.27 18.43 1.15
N ARG A 48 7.45 17.69 1.90
CA ARG A 48 6.47 16.71 1.40
C ARG A 48 5.08 17.02 1.94
N CYS A 49 4.04 16.60 1.24
CA CYS A 49 2.68 16.70 1.78
C CYS A 49 2.38 15.55 2.76
N GLY A 50 1.41 15.77 3.64
CA GLY A 50 1.01 14.77 4.63
C GLY A 50 0.59 13.43 4.05
N LYS A 51 -0.14 13.46 2.93
CA LYS A 51 -0.51 12.24 2.19
C LYS A 51 0.72 11.45 1.73
N SER A 52 1.75 12.14 1.23
CA SER A 52 3.00 11.51 0.79
C SER A 52 3.72 10.85 1.97
N CYS A 53 3.84 11.56 3.10
CA CYS A 53 4.47 11.00 4.31
C CYS A 53 3.72 9.78 4.83
N ARG A 54 2.38 9.85 4.92
CA ARG A 54 1.55 8.73 5.33
C ARG A 54 1.78 7.51 4.45
N LEU A 55 1.67 7.68 3.13
CA LEU A 55 1.85 6.57 2.17
C LEU A 55 3.27 6.01 2.23
N ARG A 56 4.29 6.86 2.39
CA ARG A 56 5.68 6.40 2.51
C ARG A 56 5.84 5.55 3.76
N TRP A 57 5.36 6.03 4.90
CA TRP A 57 5.43 5.31 6.16
C TRP A 57 4.69 3.96 6.08
N THR A 58 3.39 3.99 5.74
CA THR A 58 2.53 2.80 5.80
C THR A 58 2.91 1.72 4.80
N ASN A 59 3.49 2.09 3.66
CA ASN A 59 3.79 1.14 2.59
C ASN A 59 5.27 0.72 2.54
N TYR A 60 6.18 1.51 3.12
CA TYR A 60 7.61 1.30 2.91
C TYR A 60 8.49 1.42 4.15
N LEU A 61 8.14 2.19 5.19
CA LEU A 61 9.08 2.43 6.30
C LEU A 61 8.67 1.79 7.62
N ARG A 62 7.38 1.46 7.79
CA ARG A 62 6.89 0.83 9.02
C ARG A 62 7.65 -0.49 9.28
N PRO A 63 8.14 -0.72 10.52
CA PRO A 63 9.09 -1.81 10.81
C PRO A 63 8.49 -3.22 10.72
N ASP A 64 7.17 -3.34 10.87
CA ASP A 64 6.42 -4.60 10.79
C ASP A 64 6.16 -5.07 9.34
N ILE A 65 6.61 -4.34 8.32
CA ILE A 65 6.42 -4.71 6.92
C ILE A 65 7.37 -5.85 6.55
N LYS A 66 6.79 -7.01 6.23
CA LYS A 66 7.52 -8.20 5.77
C LYS A 66 8.06 -7.97 4.36
N ARG A 67 9.38 -8.11 4.20
CA ARG A 67 10.07 -7.97 2.91
C ARG A 67 10.20 -9.30 2.19
N GLY A 68 10.24 -9.25 0.87
CA GLY A 68 10.45 -10.40 0.02
C GLY A 68 9.17 -10.99 -0.58
N ARG A 69 9.30 -12.18 -1.16
CA ARG A 69 8.26 -12.85 -1.94
C ARG A 69 7.07 -13.24 -1.08
N PHE A 70 5.87 -13.28 -1.68
CA PHE A 70 4.71 -13.90 -1.07
C PHE A 70 4.91 -15.41 -0.98
N SER A 71 4.57 -16.00 0.18
CA SER A 71 4.50 -17.44 0.33
C SER A 71 3.28 -18.02 -0.40
N PHE A 72 3.24 -19.33 -0.54
CA PHE A 72 2.10 -20.01 -1.16
C PHE A 72 0.81 -19.78 -0.36
N GLU A 73 0.89 -19.85 0.97
CA GLU A 73 -0.24 -19.64 1.87
C GLU A 73 -0.75 -18.20 1.81
N GLU A 74 0.16 -17.22 1.75
CA GLU A 74 -0.22 -15.81 1.57
C GLU A 74 -0.93 -15.63 0.22
N GLU A 75 -0.42 -16.24 -0.85
CA GLU A 75 -1.01 -16.18 -2.18
C GLU A 75 -2.41 -16.83 -2.24
N GLU A 76 -2.57 -18.02 -1.66
CA GLU A 76 -3.86 -18.70 -1.56
C GLU A 76 -4.88 -17.86 -0.79
N THR A 77 -4.46 -17.28 0.33
CA THR A 77 -5.30 -16.37 1.14
C THR A 77 -5.73 -15.15 0.33
N ILE A 78 -4.84 -14.56 -0.49
CA ILE A 78 -5.18 -13.43 -1.36
C ILE A 78 -6.26 -13.85 -2.38
N ILE A 79 -6.10 -15.02 -3.01
CA ILE A 79 -7.06 -15.52 -4.01
C ILE A 79 -8.44 -15.75 -3.39
N GLN A 80 -8.48 -16.47 -2.27
CA GLN A 80 -9.72 -16.78 -1.54
C GLN A 80 -10.43 -15.51 -1.06
N LEU A 81 -9.69 -14.57 -0.46
CA LEU A 81 -10.31 -13.33 0.01
C LEU A 81 -10.74 -12.42 -1.16
N HIS A 82 -10.00 -12.41 -2.26
CA HIS A 82 -10.39 -11.65 -3.45
C HIS A 82 -11.67 -12.22 -4.09
N SER A 83 -11.91 -13.54 -4.07
CA SER A 83 -13.14 -14.11 -4.62
C SER A 83 -14.39 -13.70 -3.85
N VAL A 84 -14.25 -13.41 -2.56
CA VAL A 84 -15.36 -12.97 -1.69
C VAL A 84 -15.48 -11.45 -1.62
N LEU A 85 -14.35 -10.74 -1.55
CA LEU A 85 -14.32 -9.30 -1.24
C LEU A 85 -14.04 -8.42 -2.47
N GLY A 86 -13.56 -8.98 -3.57
CA GLY A 86 -13.04 -8.24 -4.72
C GLY A 86 -11.84 -7.36 -4.36
N ASN A 87 -11.76 -6.18 -4.99
CA ASN A 87 -10.64 -5.24 -4.85
C ASN A 87 -10.57 -4.50 -3.50
N LYS A 88 -11.12 -5.06 -2.41
CA LYS A 88 -11.07 -4.46 -1.06
C LYS A 88 -9.71 -4.73 -0.39
N TRP A 89 -8.63 -4.21 -0.98
CA TRP A 89 -7.25 -4.52 -0.59
C TRP A 89 -6.93 -4.30 0.88
N SER A 90 -7.43 -3.21 1.48
CA SER A 90 -7.18 -2.94 2.90
C SER A 90 -7.88 -3.95 3.81
N ALA A 91 -9.01 -4.52 3.41
CA ALA A 91 -9.68 -5.60 4.15
C ALA A 91 -8.94 -6.94 3.99
N ILE A 92 -8.40 -7.21 2.79
CA ILE A 92 -7.55 -8.38 2.54
C ILE A 92 -6.25 -8.30 3.35
N ALA A 93 -5.60 -7.12 3.37
CA ALA A 93 -4.37 -6.88 4.13
C ALA A 93 -4.53 -7.11 5.64
N ALA A 94 -5.72 -6.86 6.20
CA ALA A 94 -6.01 -7.13 7.60
C ALA A 94 -5.91 -8.62 7.98
N ARG A 95 -5.90 -9.53 6.99
CA ARG A 95 -5.73 -10.99 7.18
C ARG A 95 -4.33 -11.50 6.83
N LEU A 96 -3.41 -10.61 6.44
CA LEU A 96 -2.05 -10.96 6.01
C LEU A 96 -1.04 -10.13 6.83
N PRO A 97 -0.69 -10.58 8.04
CA PRO A 97 0.22 -9.85 8.92
C PRO A 97 1.53 -9.46 8.22
N GLY A 98 1.90 -8.19 8.35
CA GLY A 98 3.11 -7.64 7.73
C GLY A 98 3.04 -7.39 6.22
N ARG A 99 1.92 -7.70 5.54
CA ARG A 99 1.70 -7.32 4.13
C ARG A 99 0.81 -6.10 4.04
N THR A 100 1.17 -5.21 3.13
CA THR A 100 0.40 -3.98 2.88
C THR A 100 -0.63 -4.20 1.78
N ASP A 101 -1.72 -3.42 1.82
CA ASP A 101 -2.74 -3.43 0.77
C ASP A 101 -2.17 -3.06 -0.61
N ASN A 102 -1.17 -2.18 -0.63
CA ASN A 102 -0.43 -1.84 -1.83
C ASN A 102 0.37 -3.02 -2.40
N GLU A 103 1.08 -3.78 -1.56
CA GLU A 103 1.80 -4.98 -2.00
C GLU A 103 0.85 -6.05 -2.53
N ILE A 104 -0.25 -6.31 -1.84
CA ILE A 104 -1.25 -7.31 -2.25
C ILE A 104 -1.86 -6.94 -3.59
N LYS A 105 -2.32 -5.70 -3.75
CA LYS A 105 -2.84 -5.18 -5.03
C LYS A 105 -1.80 -5.32 -6.15
N ASN A 106 -0.53 -4.99 -5.87
CA ASN A 106 0.52 -5.08 -6.88
C ASN A 106 0.75 -6.54 -7.28
N TYR A 107 0.92 -7.43 -6.31
CA TYR A 107 1.12 -8.86 -6.53
C TYR A 107 -0.05 -9.50 -7.29
N TRP A 108 -1.28 -9.11 -6.95
CA TRP A 108 -2.48 -9.51 -7.69
C TRP A 108 -2.38 -9.15 -9.17
N ASN A 109 -2.10 -7.88 -9.48
CA ASN A 109 -2.12 -7.39 -10.85
C ASN A 109 -0.93 -7.85 -11.69
N THR A 110 0.23 -8.07 -11.05
CA THR A 110 1.44 -8.48 -11.77
C THR A 110 1.58 -10.00 -11.89
N HIS A 111 1.03 -10.79 -10.96
CA HIS A 111 1.27 -12.24 -10.89
C HIS A 111 -0.03 -13.05 -10.91
N ILE A 112 -0.88 -12.92 -9.88
CA ILE A 112 -2.07 -13.78 -9.71
C ILE A 112 -3.02 -13.64 -10.90
N ARG A 113 -3.40 -12.41 -11.26
CA ARG A 113 -4.32 -12.12 -12.36
C ARG A 113 -3.86 -12.77 -13.67
N LYS A 114 -2.57 -12.65 -13.98
CA LYS A 114 -1.97 -13.25 -15.18
C LYS A 114 -1.98 -14.78 -15.11
N ARG A 115 -1.74 -15.35 -13.93
CA ARG A 115 -1.78 -16.81 -13.73
C ARG A 115 -3.20 -17.36 -13.92
N LEU A 116 -4.22 -16.73 -13.33
CA LEU A 116 -5.62 -17.15 -13.47
C LEU A 116 -6.07 -17.12 -14.94
N LEU A 117 -5.77 -16.03 -15.66
CA LEU A 117 -6.09 -15.93 -17.09
C LEU A 117 -5.44 -17.05 -17.92
N ARG A 118 -4.17 -17.39 -17.65
CA ARG A 118 -3.49 -18.52 -18.32
C ARG A 118 -4.11 -19.88 -18.00
N MET A 119 -4.77 -20.01 -16.85
CA MET A 119 -5.49 -21.22 -16.45
C MET A 119 -6.94 -21.25 -16.97
N GLY A 120 -7.35 -20.24 -17.75
CA GLY A 120 -8.73 -20.10 -18.22
C GLY A 120 -9.71 -19.73 -17.11
N ILE A 121 -9.24 -19.10 -16.03
CA ILE A 121 -10.07 -18.63 -14.92
C ILE A 121 -10.23 -17.11 -15.04
N ASP A 122 -11.47 -16.62 -15.00
CA ASP A 122 -11.75 -15.20 -14.94
C ASP A 122 -11.30 -14.64 -13.58
N PRO A 123 -10.40 -13.65 -13.53
CA PRO A 123 -9.85 -13.15 -12.27
C PRO A 123 -10.83 -12.32 -11.44
N VAL A 124 -11.96 -11.90 -12.00
CA VAL A 124 -13.00 -11.13 -11.30
C VAL A 124 -14.04 -12.09 -10.73
N THR A 125 -14.56 -13.01 -11.53
CA THR A 125 -15.61 -13.95 -11.10
C THR A 125 -15.07 -15.22 -10.46
N HIS A 126 -13.78 -15.52 -10.66
CA HIS A 126 -13.11 -16.78 -10.29
C HIS A 126 -13.75 -18.02 -10.90
N ALA A 127 -14.58 -17.87 -11.93
CA ALA A 127 -15.15 -18.96 -12.69
C ALA A 127 -14.20 -19.41 -13.80
N ARG A 128 -14.22 -20.70 -14.15
CA ARG A 128 -13.57 -21.16 -15.38
C ARG A 128 -14.36 -20.59 -16.56
N ALA A 129 -13.67 -19.91 -17.46
CA ALA A 129 -14.24 -19.54 -18.75
C ALA A 129 -14.59 -20.84 -19.48
N LEU A 130 -15.87 -21.02 -19.82
CA LEU A 130 -16.30 -22.11 -20.69
C LEU A 130 -15.62 -21.88 -22.04
N THR A 131 -14.67 -22.75 -22.37
CA THR A 131 -14.15 -22.85 -23.73
C THR A 131 -15.29 -23.36 -24.61
N PHE A 132 -15.79 -22.51 -25.51
CA PHE A 132 -16.58 -22.96 -26.66
C PHE A 132 -15.65 -23.48 -27.75
#